data_AF-A0A7H8PSS6-F1
#
_entry.id   AF-A0A7H8PSS6-F1
#
_cell.length_a   1.000
_cell.length_b   1.000
_cell.length_c   1.000
_cell.angle_alpha   90.00
_cell.angle_beta   90.00
_cell.angle_gamma   90.00
#
_symmetry.space_group_name_H-M   'P 1'
#
loop_
_entity.id
_entity.type
_entity.pdbx_description
1 polymer ?
#
loop_
_entity_poly.entity_id
_entity_poly.type
_entity_poly.pdbx_seq_one_letter_code
_entity_poly.pdbx_strand_id
1 'polypeptide(L)'
;MAQEHEKGEFWADDKMKHSVGSFGISAITYTYLSYHKRYQHLSELEKRVISFSTTMLVGTLKEVADKYSSNGVASWADMGANAIGAITFQATVTIPISIKKRKKRIAARKRLEKPALALVDHPKK
;
A
#
# COMPACT_ATOMS: atom_id res chain seq x y z
N MET A 1 18.95 -19.84 30.85
CA MET A 1 17.74 -20.07 30.02
C MET A 1 16.81 -18.89 30.23
N ALA A 2 16.81 -17.93 29.31
CA ALA A 2 15.95 -16.74 29.37
C ALA A 2 15.62 -16.31 27.93
N GLN A 3 14.86 -17.15 27.25
CA GLN A 3 14.32 -16.89 25.91
C GLN A 3 12.87 -17.35 25.91
N GLU A 4 11.97 -16.67 26.63
CA GLU A 4 10.56 -17.08 26.62
C GLU A 4 9.55 -15.96 26.93
N HIS A 5 9.82 -14.70 26.58
CA HIS A 5 8.87 -13.61 26.86
C HIS A 5 8.56 -12.57 25.76
N GLU A 6 9.01 -12.72 24.50
CA GLU A 6 8.82 -11.66 23.48
C GLU A 6 8.21 -12.12 22.14
N LYS A 7 7.16 -12.95 22.15
CA LYS A 7 6.44 -13.31 20.92
C LYS A 7 4.95 -12.93 20.90
N GLY A 8 4.49 -12.21 21.92
CA GLY A 8 3.06 -12.01 22.21
C GLY A 8 2.35 -10.89 21.46
N GLU A 9 2.75 -9.62 21.57
CA GLU A 9 1.91 -8.52 21.09
C GLU A 9 2.70 -7.38 20.45
N PHE A 10 3.43 -7.65 19.36
CA PHE A 10 3.83 -6.55 18.46
C PHE A 10 2.60 -5.74 18.01
N TRP A 11 1.43 -6.37 17.94
CA TRP A 11 0.17 -5.75 17.55
C TRP A 11 -0.67 -5.21 18.72
N ALA A 12 -0.02 -4.80 19.82
CA ALA A 12 -0.71 -4.03 20.85
C ALA A 12 -1.48 -2.82 20.23
N ASP A 13 -2.56 -2.39 20.86
CA ASP A 13 -3.46 -1.31 20.38
C ASP A 13 -2.71 -0.05 19.92
N ASP A 14 -1.62 0.28 20.61
CA ASP A 14 -0.71 1.36 20.25
C ASP A 14 -0.08 1.18 18.85
N LYS A 15 0.50 0.02 18.55
CA LYS A 15 1.12 -0.27 17.24
C LYS A 15 0.09 -0.31 16.11
N MET A 16 -1.13 -0.76 16.40
CA MET A 16 -2.24 -0.66 15.45
C MET A 16 -2.57 0.81 15.14
N LYS A 17 -2.63 1.69 16.14
CA LYS A 17 -2.86 3.13 15.93
C LYS A 17 -1.77 3.79 15.10
N HIS A 18 -0.51 3.46 15.34
CA HIS A 18 0.62 3.92 14.51
C HIS A 18 0.46 3.48 13.05
N SER A 19 0.15 2.20 12.82
CA SER A 19 -0.05 1.67 11.47
C SER A 19 -1.25 2.30 10.74
N VAL A 20 -2.41 2.37 11.40
CA VAL A 20 -3.63 2.98 10.84
C VAL A 20 -3.45 4.48 10.60
N GLY A 21 -2.84 5.19 11.55
CA GLY A 21 -2.54 6.62 11.40
C GLY A 21 -1.61 6.88 10.22
N SER A 22 -0.55 6.09 10.09
CA SER A 22 0.38 6.18 8.96
C SER A 22 -0.27 5.85 7.61
N PHE A 23 -1.13 4.83 7.57
CA PHE A 23 -1.94 4.55 6.37
C PHE A 23 -2.80 5.77 5.99
N GLY A 24 -3.47 6.39 6.97
CA GLY A 24 -4.30 7.57 6.76
C GLY A 24 -3.51 8.78 6.24
N ILE A 25 -2.35 9.08 6.83
CA ILE A 25 -1.47 10.17 6.38
C ILE A 25 -1.02 9.94 4.94
N SER A 26 -0.61 8.71 4.61
CA SER A 26 -0.20 8.37 3.25
C SER A 26 -1.37 8.52 2.26
N ALA A 27 -2.56 8.08 2.64
CA ALA A 27 -3.77 8.20 1.83
C ALA A 27 -4.18 9.65 1.58
N ILE A 28 -4.19 10.50 2.61
CA ILE A 28 -4.53 11.92 2.49
C ILE A 28 -3.52 12.65 1.61
N THR A 29 -2.23 12.40 1.84
CA THR A 29 -1.15 13.02 1.05
C THR A 29 -1.25 12.63 -0.42
N TYR A 30 -1.39 11.33 -0.70
CA TYR A 30 -1.55 10.83 -2.06
C TYR A 30 -2.80 11.38 -2.75
N THR A 31 -3.93 11.45 -2.02
CA THR A 31 -5.19 12.01 -2.53
C THR A 31 -5.02 13.47 -2.88
N TYR A 32 -4.43 14.26 -1.99
CA TYR A 32 -4.14 15.68 -2.24
C TYR A 32 -3.28 15.87 -3.49
N LEU A 33 -2.20 15.11 -3.64
CA LEU A 33 -1.33 15.17 -4.83
C LEU A 33 -2.04 14.71 -6.12
N SER A 34 -3.03 13.82 -6.00
CA SER A 34 -3.76 13.29 -7.16
C SER A 34 -4.84 14.24 -7.67
N TYR A 35 -5.52 14.97 -6.79
CA TYR A 35 -6.66 15.82 -7.15
C TYR A 35 -6.31 17.30 -7.28
N HIS A 36 -5.30 17.79 -6.56
CA HIS A 36 -5.00 19.21 -6.55
C HIS A 36 -4.31 19.65 -7.85
N LYS A 37 -4.87 20.66 -8.53
CA LYS A 37 -4.44 21.11 -9.87
C LYS A 37 -2.94 21.39 -9.97
N ARG A 38 -2.35 21.95 -8.90
CA ARG A 38 -0.90 22.25 -8.82
C ARG A 38 0.00 21.03 -9.06
N TYR A 39 -0.44 19.81 -8.71
CA TYR A 39 0.40 18.61 -8.71
C TYR A 39 0.01 17.59 -9.79
N GLN A 40 -0.83 17.99 -10.75
CA GLN A 40 -1.24 17.12 -11.85
C GLN A 40 -0.08 16.70 -12.76
N HIS A 41 1.00 17.49 -12.79
CA HIS A 41 2.21 17.19 -13.54
C HIS A 41 3.06 16.06 -12.94
N LEU A 42 2.85 15.71 -11.66
CA LEU A 42 3.58 14.63 -11.01
C LEU A 42 3.14 13.27 -11.56
N SER A 43 4.11 12.41 -11.84
CA SER A 43 3.89 11.02 -12.18
C SER A 43 3.31 10.24 -11.00
N GLU A 44 2.72 9.09 -11.32
CA GLU A 44 2.14 8.18 -10.33
C GLU A 44 3.19 7.71 -9.30
N LEU A 45 4.42 7.46 -9.74
CA LEU A 45 5.52 7.06 -8.86
C LEU A 45 5.91 8.20 -7.90
N GLU A 46 6.01 9.43 -8.40
CA GLU A 46 6.36 10.60 -7.57
C GLU A 46 5.31 10.82 -6.47
N LYS A 47 4.02 10.72 -6.81
CA LYS A 47 2.93 10.87 -5.82
C LYS A 47 3.04 9.85 -4.69
N ARG A 48 3.37 8.60 -5.03
CA ARG A 48 3.58 7.49 -4.10
C ARG A 48 4.79 7.69 -3.20
N VAL A 49 5.92 8.08 -3.79
CA VAL A 49 7.16 8.35 -3.05
C VAL A 49 6.98 9.53 -2.11
N ILE A 50 6.31 10.60 -2.54
CA ILE A 50 6.01 11.75 -1.67
C ILE A 50 5.07 11.31 -0.55
N SER A 51 4.00 10.58 -0.83
CA SER A 51 3.06 10.15 0.23
C SER A 51 3.71 9.21 1.25
N PHE A 52 4.59 8.31 0.80
CA PHE A 52 5.39 7.46 1.68
C PHE A 52 6.34 8.30 2.53
N SER A 53 7.14 9.17 1.89
CA SER A 53 8.13 10.01 2.57
C SER A 53 7.50 10.94 3.60
N THR A 54 6.38 11.59 3.27
CA THR A 54 5.63 12.44 4.19
C THR A 54 5.17 11.66 5.43
N THR A 55 4.68 10.44 5.23
CA THR A 55 4.24 9.58 6.34
C THR A 55 5.40 9.23 7.26
N MET A 56 6.54 8.82 6.70
CA MET A 56 7.73 8.48 7.48
C MET A 56 8.29 9.68 8.23
N LEU A 57 8.33 10.86 7.60
CA LEU A 57 8.77 12.10 8.24
C LEU A 57 7.88 12.47 9.43
N VAL A 58 6.55 12.40 9.28
CA VAL A 58 5.61 12.65 10.38
C VAL A 58 5.82 11.64 11.50
N GLY A 59 6.00 10.36 11.17
CA GLY A 59 6.33 9.31 12.14
C GLY A 59 7.62 9.63 12.90
N THR A 60 8.71 9.93 12.19
CA THR A 60 10.00 10.26 12.83
C THR A 60 9.89 11.49 13.73
N LEU A 61 9.17 12.53 13.30
CA LEU A 61 8.94 13.71 14.14
C LEU A 61 8.17 13.37 15.41
N LYS A 62 7.19 12.45 15.34
CA LYS A 62 6.47 11.95 16.51
C LYS A 62 7.44 11.25 17.48
N GLU A 63 8.25 10.31 17.02
CA GLU A 63 9.19 9.58 17.90
C GLU A 63 10.24 10.50 18.53
N VAL A 64 10.70 11.50 17.78
CA VAL A 64 11.58 12.53 18.31
C VAL A 64 10.85 13.31 19.41
N ALA A 65 9.61 13.75 19.19
CA ALA A 65 8.83 14.44 20.22
C ALA A 65 8.59 13.56 21.46
N ASP A 66 8.29 12.27 21.28
CA ASP A 66 8.08 11.32 22.38
C ASP A 66 9.36 11.09 23.19
N LYS A 67 10.54 11.10 22.54
CA LYS A 67 11.84 11.05 23.22
C LYS A 67 12.08 12.24 24.14
N TYR A 68 11.56 13.42 23.78
CA TYR A 68 11.66 14.64 24.59
C TYR A 68 10.46 14.84 25.53
N SER A 69 9.46 13.95 25.49
CA SER A 69 8.32 13.93 26.40
C SER A 69 8.68 13.24 27.73
N SER A 70 7.86 13.44 28.77
CA SER A 70 8.10 12.96 30.14
C SER A 70 8.27 11.44 30.26
N ASN A 71 7.80 10.68 29.28
CA ASN A 71 7.89 9.21 29.24
C ASN A 71 9.10 8.69 28.42
N GLY A 72 9.82 9.58 27.72
CA GLY A 72 11.25 9.47 27.43
C GLY A 72 11.77 8.34 26.53
N VAL A 73 10.94 7.64 25.75
CA VAL A 73 11.41 6.51 24.94
C VAL A 73 10.92 6.62 23.50
N ALA A 74 11.86 6.85 22.58
CA ALA A 74 11.63 6.59 21.16
C ALA A 74 11.62 5.07 20.92
N SER A 75 10.69 4.60 20.10
CA SER A 75 10.45 3.18 19.92
C SER A 75 10.64 2.77 18.46
N TRP A 76 11.60 1.88 18.23
CA TRP A 76 11.82 1.28 16.91
C TRP A 76 10.62 0.44 16.45
N ALA A 77 9.85 -0.11 17.38
CA ALA A 77 8.62 -0.83 17.06
C ALA A 77 7.55 0.11 16.50
N ASP A 78 7.48 1.36 16.97
CA ASP A 78 6.58 2.38 16.44
C ASP A 78 6.99 2.86 15.05
N MET A 79 8.29 2.98 14.80
CA MET A 79 8.81 3.18 13.45
C MET A 79 8.49 2.03 12.51
N GLY A 80 8.59 0.78 13.00
CA GLY A 80 8.17 -0.40 12.26
C GLY A 80 6.68 -0.36 11.91
N ALA A 81 5.82 -0.05 12.88
CA ALA A 81 4.37 0.05 12.68
C ALA A 81 3.98 1.15 11.68
N ASN A 82 4.64 2.31 11.76
CA ASN A 82 4.44 3.42 10.82
C ASN A 82 4.86 3.02 9.39
N ALA A 83 6.01 2.35 9.24
CA ALA A 83 6.47 1.83 7.96
C ALA A 83 5.50 0.81 7.37
N ILE A 84 4.98 -0.13 8.19
CA ILE A 84 3.98 -1.11 7.76
C ILE A 84 2.73 -0.38 7.24
N GLY A 85 2.19 0.58 7.99
CA GLY A 85 1.01 1.34 7.56
C GLY A 85 1.22 2.07 6.22
N ALA A 86 2.37 2.71 6.06
CA ALA A 86 2.75 3.39 4.82
C ALA A 86 2.89 2.41 3.65
N ILE A 87 3.59 1.28 3.83
CA ILE A 87 3.78 0.25 2.80
C ILE A 87 2.45 -0.39 2.41
N THR A 88 1.58 -0.69 3.39
CA THR A 88 0.24 -1.22 3.13
C THR A 88 -0.55 -0.26 2.24
N PHE A 89 -0.49 1.05 2.48
CA PHE A 89 -1.09 2.03 1.58
C PHE A 89 -0.48 1.99 0.16
N GLN A 90 0.85 1.94 0.05
CA GLN A 90 1.49 1.83 -1.26
C GLN A 90 1.02 0.58 -2.01
N ALA A 91 0.85 -0.55 -1.31
CA ALA A 91 0.33 -1.78 -1.88
C ALA A 91 -1.14 -1.62 -2.35
N THR A 92 -2.01 -0.96 -1.58
CA THR A 92 -3.42 -0.78 -1.96
C THR A 92 -3.58 0.08 -3.21
N VAL A 93 -2.75 1.11 -3.42
CA VAL A 93 -2.77 1.92 -4.65
C VAL A 93 -1.99 1.30 -5.80
N THR A 94 -1.07 0.37 -5.51
CA THR A 94 -0.32 -0.36 -6.53
C THR A 94 -1.13 -1.49 -7.13
N ILE A 95 -1.89 -2.22 -6.33
CA ILE A 95 -2.71 -3.33 -6.81
C ILE A 95 -3.88 -2.74 -7.60
N PRO A 96 -3.91 -2.89 -8.93
CA PRO A 96 -5.02 -2.39 -9.69
C PRO A 96 -6.24 -3.26 -9.37
N ILE A 97 -7.21 -2.74 -8.64
CA ILE A 97 -8.57 -3.31 -8.53
C ILE A 97 -9.27 -3.11 -9.89
N SER A 98 -8.72 -3.73 -10.94
CA SER A 98 -9.17 -3.50 -12.30
C SER A 98 -10.17 -4.57 -12.70
N ILE A 99 -11.42 -4.37 -12.27
CA ILE A 99 -12.58 -5.10 -12.80
C ILE A 99 -12.64 -4.95 -14.34
N LYS A 100 -12.18 -3.81 -14.88
CA LYS A 100 -12.11 -3.53 -16.34
C LYS A 100 -11.00 -4.31 -17.08
N LYS A 101 -9.78 -4.41 -16.54
CA LYS A 101 -8.69 -5.20 -17.17
C LYS A 101 -8.99 -6.70 -17.13
N ARG A 102 -9.69 -7.19 -16.10
CA ARG A 102 -10.20 -8.59 -16.05
C ARG A 102 -11.18 -8.86 -17.19
N LYS A 103 -12.15 -7.97 -17.44
CA LYS A 103 -13.06 -8.08 -18.61
C LYS A 103 -12.32 -8.06 -19.94
N LYS A 104 -11.33 -7.17 -20.13
CA LYS A 104 -10.55 -7.09 -21.39
C LYS A 104 -9.67 -8.34 -21.61
N ARG A 105 -9.05 -8.90 -20.56
CA ARG A 105 -8.29 -10.16 -20.63
C ARG A 105 -9.18 -11.38 -20.89
N ILE A 106 -10.36 -11.46 -20.28
CA ILE A 106 -11.34 -12.53 -20.53
C ILE A 106 -11.88 -12.45 -21.97
N ALA A 107 -12.19 -11.24 -22.46
CA ALA A 107 -12.61 -11.03 -23.84
C ALA A 107 -11.52 -11.38 -24.87
N ALA A 108 -10.25 -11.08 -24.57
CA ALA A 108 -9.12 -11.48 -25.39
C ALA A 108 -8.93 -13.01 -25.42
N ARG A 109 -9.07 -13.71 -24.28
CA ARG A 109 -9.04 -15.18 -24.23
C ARG A 109 -10.14 -15.84 -25.06
N LYS A 110 -11.40 -15.38 -24.92
CA LYS A 110 -12.53 -15.91 -25.70
C LYS A 110 -12.39 -15.70 -27.21
N ARG A 111 -11.64 -14.67 -27.65
CA ARG A 111 -11.34 -14.46 -29.08
C ARG A 111 -10.28 -15.43 -29.61
N LEU A 112 -9.39 -15.92 -28.77
CA LEU A 112 -8.34 -16.88 -29.13
C LEU A 112 -8.83 -18.33 -29.14
N GLU A 113 -9.91 -18.63 -28.42
CA GLU A 113 -10.57 -19.95 -28.44
C GLU A 113 -11.49 -20.14 -29.68
N LYS A 114 -12.03 -19.05 -30.24
CA LYS A 114 -12.89 -19.09 -31.45
C LYS A 114 -12.24 -19.67 -32.71
N PRO A 115 -10.96 -19.40 -33.05
CA PRO A 115 -10.35 -20.02 -34.23
C PRO A 115 -9.98 -21.50 -34.07
N ALA A 116 -9.90 -22.02 -32.84
CA ALA A 116 -9.53 -23.43 -32.61
C ALA A 116 -10.68 -24.42 -32.87
N LEU A 117 -11.93 -24.01 -32.68
CA LEU A 117 -13.10 -24.85 -32.99
C LEU A 117 -13.53 -24.81 -34.46
N ALA A 118 -13.15 -23.78 -35.22
CA ALA A 118 -13.59 -23.60 -36.61
C ALA A 118 -12.79 -24.45 -37.64
N LEU A 119 -11.73 -25.14 -37.21
CA LEU A 119 -10.85 -25.94 -38.08
C LEU A 119 -11.10 -27.45 -38.02
N VAL A 120 -12.11 -27.91 -37.26
CA VAL A 120 -12.41 -29.35 -37.10
C VAL A 120 -13.62 -29.81 -37.95
N ASP A 121 -14.45 -28.89 -38.46
CA ASP A 121 -15.70 -29.23 -39.17
C ASP A 121 -15.58 -29.21 -40.71
N HIS A 122 -14.58 -29.89 -41.27
CA HIS A 122 -14.63 -30.31 -42.67
C HIS A 122 -14.71 -31.84 -42.75
N PRO A 123 -15.92 -32.44 -42.84
CA PRO A 123 -16.05 -33.83 -43.23
C PRO A 123 -15.58 -33.98 -44.68
N LYS A 124 -14.45 -34.67 -44.87
CA LYS A 124 -14.06 -35.19 -46.19
C LYS A 124 -15.15 -36.18 -46.63
N LYS A 125 -15.66 -35.94 -47.83
CA LYS A 125 -16.60 -36.82 -48.55
C LYS A 125 -16.09 -38.24 -48.67
#